data_AF-A0A9E0HZ39-F1
#
_entry.id   AF-A0A9E0HZ39-F1
#
_cell.length_a   1.000
_cell.length_b   1.000
_cell.length_c   1.000
_cell.angle_alpha   90.00
_cell.angle_beta   90.00
_cell.angle_gamma   90.00
#
_symmetry.space_group_name_H-M   'P 1'
#
loop_
_entity.id
_entity.type
_entity.pdbx_description
1 polymer ?
#
loop_
_entity_poly.entity_id
_entity_poly.type
_entity_poly.pdbx_seq_one_letter_code
_entity_poly.pdbx_strand_id
1 'polypeptide(L)'
;MNNLFSFPPSRSPSGFSPDVMGAAFYGYRRVWSERAYLARLAFIPILMKFASMVVVISFEYQDNFLRQGLIMLPASFAEGWLLAQFLRTLLMEERWPTTLPQKTDGPEMARLILRAQGIVAATLVYVLILLSEYVLRHGLFLMEGIAGSQAELANVQTGAKEAAPEDGNPIMLIPAVLLLLGSIWAFRFMWLHVPFSVLMTPREYLRNIAGFVTSIRMMAVFLASIVPLFFVAIMVSQGIANLVGGSGLEDIGRFAIVFLSVAAQTVVALIATAAMAFAMRGFLPKSPQAFADAEGKVK
;
A
#
# COMPACT_ATOMS: atom_id res chain seq x y z
N MET A 1 -23.09 -29.60 -3.88
CA MET A 1 -22.77 -28.25 -3.37
C MET A 1 -22.07 -28.27 -2.00
N ASN A 2 -21.36 -29.35 -1.63
CA ASN A 2 -20.50 -29.41 -0.46
C ASN A 2 -19.14 -30.00 -0.89
N ASN A 3 -18.03 -29.47 -0.37
CA ASN A 3 -16.63 -29.92 -0.54
C ASN A 3 -15.80 -29.35 -1.70
N LEU A 4 -15.82 -28.03 -1.94
CA LEU A 4 -14.77 -27.35 -2.75
C LEU A 4 -13.75 -26.54 -1.92
N PHE A 5 -13.84 -26.57 -0.58
CA PHE A 5 -12.89 -25.91 0.31
C PHE A 5 -12.42 -26.86 1.41
N SER A 6 -11.76 -27.96 1.04
CA SER A 6 -10.98 -28.74 2.02
C SER A 6 -9.66 -28.01 2.27
N PHE A 7 -9.58 -27.32 3.42
CA PHE A 7 -8.35 -26.68 3.88
C PHE A 7 -7.31 -27.75 4.26
N PRO A 8 -6.06 -27.68 3.76
CA PRO A 8 -5.01 -28.58 4.20
C PRO A 8 -4.64 -28.31 5.68
N PRO A 9 -4.19 -29.35 6.43
CA PRO A 9 -3.86 -29.21 7.83
C PRO A 9 -2.59 -28.37 8.05
N SER A 10 -2.63 -27.66 9.16
CA SER A 10 -1.73 -26.62 9.67
C SER A 10 -0.24 -26.91 9.57
N ARG A 11 0.52 -25.89 9.16
CA ARG A 11 1.92 -25.71 9.56
C ARG A 11 2.12 -24.30 10.10
N SER A 12 2.69 -24.25 11.31
CA SER A 12 2.93 -23.09 12.19
C SER A 12 1.67 -22.54 12.92
N PRO A 13 1.72 -22.33 14.26
CA PRO A 13 0.60 -21.78 15.04
C PRO A 13 0.23 -20.33 14.68
N SER A 14 1.10 -19.64 13.93
CA SER A 14 0.77 -18.43 13.17
C SER A 14 0.79 -18.77 11.68
N GLY A 15 -0.32 -18.67 10.94
CA GLY A 15 -0.39 -19.01 9.50
C GLY A 15 0.49 -18.15 8.57
N PHE A 16 1.37 -17.33 9.14
CA PHE A 16 2.34 -16.46 8.48
C PHE A 16 3.71 -17.17 8.42
N SER A 17 4.24 -17.42 7.22
CA SER A 17 5.56 -18.02 7.07
C SER A 17 6.67 -16.96 7.26
N PRO A 18 7.64 -17.16 8.17
CA PRO A 18 8.63 -16.15 8.55
C PRO A 18 9.76 -15.91 7.53
N ASP A 19 9.67 -16.44 6.31
CA ASP A 19 10.67 -16.19 5.28
C ASP A 19 10.47 -14.81 4.64
N VAL A 20 10.94 -13.78 5.37
CA VAL A 20 10.86 -12.37 4.99
C VAL A 20 11.53 -12.13 3.63
N MET A 21 12.73 -12.70 3.46
CA MET A 21 13.50 -12.54 2.23
C MET A 21 12.86 -13.28 1.06
N GLY A 22 12.39 -14.51 1.26
CA GLY A 22 11.68 -15.26 0.23
C GLY A 22 10.39 -14.56 -0.21
N ALA A 23 9.65 -13.95 0.72
CA ALA A 23 8.46 -13.17 0.39
C ALA A 23 8.77 -11.92 -0.43
N ALA A 24 9.77 -11.13 -0.02
CA ALA A 24 10.21 -9.96 -0.77
C ALA A 24 10.70 -10.35 -2.17
N PHE A 25 11.58 -11.37 -2.26
CA PHE A 25 12.09 -11.88 -3.52
C PHE A 25 10.99 -12.38 -4.45
N TYR A 26 10.00 -13.09 -3.91
CA TYR A 26 8.81 -13.50 -4.67
C TYR A 26 8.08 -12.29 -5.25
N GLY A 27 7.87 -11.23 -4.45
CA GLY A 27 7.26 -9.99 -4.92
C GLY A 27 7.98 -9.41 -6.14
N TYR A 28 9.30 -9.26 -6.06
CA TYR A 28 10.12 -8.78 -7.18
C TYR A 28 10.04 -9.70 -8.40
N ARG A 29 10.28 -11.00 -8.20
CA ARG A 29 10.26 -12.00 -9.29
C ARG A 29 8.93 -12.01 -10.02
N ARG A 30 7.82 -11.92 -9.27
CA ARG A 30 6.47 -12.00 -9.83
C ARG A 30 6.08 -10.73 -10.59
N VAL A 31 6.41 -9.56 -10.05
CA VAL A 31 6.22 -8.29 -10.77
C VAL A 31 7.07 -8.26 -12.05
N TRP A 32 8.29 -8.77 -12.00
CA TRP A 32 9.18 -8.81 -13.17
C TRP A 32 8.72 -9.81 -14.25
N SER A 33 8.21 -10.97 -13.85
CA SER A 33 7.71 -11.98 -14.79
C SER A 33 6.44 -11.52 -15.49
N GLU A 34 5.57 -10.78 -14.80
CA GLU A 34 4.31 -10.25 -15.34
C GLU A 34 4.44 -8.78 -15.83
N ARG A 35 5.65 -8.25 -16.03
CA ARG A 35 5.90 -6.82 -16.33
C ARG A 35 5.11 -6.27 -17.51
N ALA A 36 4.94 -7.06 -18.58
CA ALA A 36 4.24 -6.61 -19.78
C ALA A 36 2.72 -6.49 -19.53
N TYR A 37 2.16 -7.41 -18.75
CA TYR A 37 0.78 -7.36 -18.31
C TYR A 37 0.55 -6.21 -17.33
N LEU A 38 1.41 -6.09 -16.31
CA LEU A 38 1.34 -5.04 -15.31
C LEU A 38 1.54 -3.65 -15.90
N ALA A 39 2.44 -3.46 -16.86
CA ALA A 39 2.63 -2.17 -17.52
C ALA A 39 1.36 -1.69 -18.24
N ARG A 40 0.65 -2.59 -18.91
CA ARG A 40 -0.64 -2.27 -19.57
C ARG A 40 -1.72 -1.92 -18.55
N LEU A 41 -1.76 -2.64 -17.43
CA LEU A 41 -2.77 -2.44 -16.39
C LEU A 41 -2.50 -1.18 -15.54
N ALA A 42 -1.23 -0.92 -15.21
CA ALA A 42 -0.79 0.19 -14.36
C ALA A 42 -0.75 1.54 -15.09
N PHE A 43 -0.78 1.54 -16.43
CA PHE A 43 -0.74 2.77 -17.22
C PHE A 43 -1.84 3.76 -16.82
N ILE A 44 -3.09 3.30 -16.70
CA ILE A 44 -4.23 4.15 -16.36
C ILE A 44 -4.08 4.73 -14.93
N PRO A 45 -3.85 3.92 -13.87
CA PRO A 45 -3.59 4.44 -12.52
C PRO A 45 -2.43 5.42 -12.44
N ILE A 46 -1.30 5.15 -13.12
CA ILE A 46 -0.13 6.03 -13.10
C ILE A 46 -0.48 7.39 -13.71
N LEU A 47 -1.15 7.42 -14.85
CA LEU A 47 -1.57 8.68 -15.47
C LEU A 47 -2.57 9.45 -14.62
N MET A 48 -3.55 8.77 -14.02
CA MET A 48 -4.51 9.41 -13.12
C MET A 48 -3.82 10.01 -11.90
N LYS A 49 -2.92 9.24 -11.26
CA LYS A 49 -2.16 9.68 -10.09
C LYS A 49 -1.22 10.84 -10.42
N PHE A 50 -0.56 10.79 -11.58
CA PHE A 50 0.24 11.89 -12.09
C PHE A 50 -0.59 13.14 -12.32
N ALA A 51 -1.72 13.04 -13.03
CA ALA A 51 -2.61 14.17 -13.29
C ALA A 51 -3.14 14.79 -11.99
N SER A 52 -3.61 13.98 -11.05
CA SER A 52 -4.05 14.46 -9.73
C SER A 52 -2.92 15.15 -8.97
N MET A 53 -1.69 14.60 -9.00
CA MET A 53 -0.54 15.21 -8.34
C MET A 53 -0.14 16.55 -8.97
N VAL A 54 -0.20 16.66 -10.29
CA VAL A 54 0.02 17.93 -11.00
C VAL A 54 -1.02 18.97 -10.57
N VAL A 55 -2.31 18.61 -10.50
CA VAL A 55 -3.35 19.53 -10.03
C VAL A 55 -3.08 19.99 -8.59
N VAL A 56 -2.70 19.09 -7.69
CA VAL A 56 -2.38 19.45 -6.29
C VAL A 56 -1.23 20.45 -6.22
N ILE A 57 -0.17 20.23 -7.01
CA ILE A 57 1.00 21.11 -7.04
C ILE A 57 0.65 22.47 -7.67
N SER A 58 -0.03 22.47 -8.82
CA SER A 58 -0.33 23.70 -9.57
C SER A 58 -1.31 24.64 -8.86
N PHE A 59 -2.22 24.10 -8.04
CA PHE A 59 -3.18 24.90 -7.26
C PHE A 59 -2.71 25.17 -5.82
N GLU A 60 -1.46 24.80 -5.49
CA GLU A 60 -0.88 24.99 -4.15
C GLU A 60 -1.75 24.40 -3.02
N TYR A 61 -2.49 23.32 -3.31
CA TYR A 61 -3.34 22.64 -2.33
C TYR A 61 -2.54 21.74 -1.37
N GLN A 62 -1.24 21.95 -1.27
CA GLN A 62 -0.34 21.16 -0.42
C GLN A 62 -0.71 21.32 1.08
N ASP A 63 -1.22 22.50 1.45
CA ASP A 63 -1.57 22.81 2.84
C ASP A 63 -3.02 22.40 3.20
N ASN A 64 -3.88 22.14 2.20
CA ASN A 64 -5.27 21.78 2.43
C ASN A 64 -5.49 20.28 2.20
N PHE A 65 -5.26 19.51 3.25
CA PHE A 65 -5.33 18.06 3.22
C PHE A 65 -6.67 17.49 2.74
N LEU A 66 -7.81 18.14 3.05
CA LEU A 66 -9.13 17.69 2.57
C LEU A 66 -9.22 17.83 1.06
N ARG A 67 -8.76 18.97 0.51
CA ARG A 67 -8.77 19.21 -0.95
C ARG A 67 -7.80 18.26 -1.65
N GLN A 68 -6.59 18.08 -1.11
CA GLN A 68 -5.62 17.13 -1.66
C GLN A 68 -6.19 15.70 -1.67
N GLY A 69 -6.75 15.24 -0.55
CA GLY A 69 -7.36 13.91 -0.44
C GLY A 69 -8.51 13.70 -1.44
N LEU A 70 -9.36 14.71 -1.62
CA LEU A 70 -10.48 14.65 -2.56
C LEU A 70 -10.03 14.63 -4.03
N ILE A 71 -8.99 15.40 -4.39
CA ILE A 71 -8.42 15.43 -5.75
C ILE A 71 -7.68 14.13 -6.08
N MET A 72 -7.04 13.52 -5.08
CA MET A 72 -6.33 12.24 -5.22
C MET A 72 -7.26 11.03 -5.22
N LEU A 73 -8.51 11.18 -4.78
CA LEU A 73 -9.47 10.08 -4.62
C LEU A 73 -9.68 9.26 -5.92
N PRO A 74 -9.88 9.85 -7.11
CA PRO A 74 -9.99 9.07 -8.35
C PRO A 74 -8.75 8.22 -8.63
N ALA A 75 -7.56 8.76 -8.36
CA ALA A 75 -6.30 8.03 -8.51
C ALA A 75 -6.20 6.88 -7.50
N SER A 76 -6.62 7.08 -6.25
CA SER A 76 -6.67 6.04 -5.21
C SER A 76 -7.60 4.88 -5.60
N PHE A 77 -8.74 5.16 -6.23
CA PHE A 77 -9.64 4.12 -6.76
C PHE A 77 -8.99 3.33 -7.90
N ALA A 78 -8.32 4.00 -8.82
CA ALA A 78 -7.62 3.34 -9.92
C ALA A 78 -6.46 2.47 -9.43
N GLU A 79 -5.69 2.94 -8.44
CA GLU A 79 -4.62 2.19 -7.79
C GLU A 79 -5.17 0.98 -7.01
N GLY A 80 -6.25 1.16 -6.24
CA GLY A 80 -6.93 0.07 -5.55
C GLY A 80 -7.46 -1.00 -6.51
N TRP A 81 -8.03 -0.58 -7.65
CA TRP A 81 -8.47 -1.49 -8.71
C TRP A 81 -7.31 -2.28 -9.32
N LEU A 82 -6.18 -1.62 -9.61
CA LEU A 82 -4.96 -2.25 -10.11
C LEU A 82 -4.46 -3.33 -9.14
N LEU A 83 -4.34 -2.99 -7.86
CA LEU A 83 -3.88 -3.92 -6.83
C LEU A 83 -4.86 -5.09 -6.66
N ALA A 84 -6.16 -4.85 -6.70
CA ALA A 84 -7.18 -5.88 -6.61
C ALA A 84 -7.14 -6.87 -7.79
N GLN A 85 -6.98 -6.36 -9.03
CA GLN A 85 -6.83 -7.18 -10.22
C GLN A 85 -5.54 -7.99 -10.18
N PHE A 86 -4.45 -7.37 -9.71
CA PHE A 86 -3.17 -8.06 -9.56
C PHE A 86 -3.28 -9.18 -8.51
N LEU A 87 -3.87 -8.91 -7.34
CA LEU A 87 -4.13 -9.91 -6.31
C LEU A 87 -4.97 -11.07 -6.80
N ARG A 88 -6.02 -10.81 -7.58
CA ARG A 88 -6.83 -11.86 -8.22
C ARG A 88 -6.02 -12.70 -9.21
N THR A 89 -5.13 -12.06 -9.95
CA THR A 89 -4.19 -12.77 -10.84
C THR A 89 -3.22 -13.65 -10.03
N LEU A 90 -2.79 -13.21 -8.84
CA LEU A 90 -1.86 -13.96 -7.99
C LEU A 90 -2.51 -15.12 -7.22
N LEU A 91 -3.70 -14.89 -6.65
CA LEU A 91 -4.34 -15.81 -5.71
C LEU A 91 -5.32 -16.77 -6.40
N MET A 92 -5.96 -16.32 -7.48
CA MET A 92 -7.03 -17.05 -8.16
C MET A 92 -6.70 -17.33 -9.64
N GLU A 93 -5.57 -16.84 -10.14
CA GLU A 93 -5.16 -16.96 -11.55
C GLU A 93 -6.14 -16.32 -12.56
N GLU A 94 -6.98 -15.42 -12.08
CA GLU A 94 -7.97 -14.71 -12.87
C GLU A 94 -7.32 -13.48 -13.53
N ARG A 95 -6.78 -13.65 -14.75
CA ARG A 95 -6.18 -12.57 -15.53
C ARG A 95 -7.23 -11.59 -16.08
N TRP A 96 -6.85 -10.35 -16.32
CA TRP A 96 -7.63 -9.37 -17.09
C TRP A 96 -6.87 -9.04 -18.39
N PRO A 97 -7.53 -8.72 -19.51
CA PRO A 97 -8.96 -8.87 -19.79
C PRO A 97 -9.34 -10.36 -19.96
N THR A 98 -10.53 -10.72 -19.49
CA THR A 98 -11.14 -12.03 -19.79
C THR A 98 -12.01 -11.93 -21.02
N THR A 99 -11.85 -12.86 -21.96
CA THR A 99 -12.80 -13.05 -23.06
C THR A 99 -14.11 -13.58 -22.47
N LEU A 100 -15.17 -12.77 -22.53
CA LEU A 100 -16.50 -13.20 -22.11
C LEU A 100 -17.07 -14.13 -23.19
N PRO A 101 -17.58 -15.32 -22.85
CA PRO A 101 -18.29 -16.15 -23.81
C PRO A 101 -19.56 -15.41 -24.28
N GLN A 102 -19.92 -15.55 -25.57
CA GLN A 102 -21.10 -14.87 -26.15
C GLN A 102 -22.43 -15.32 -25.52
N LYS A 103 -22.43 -16.49 -24.85
CA LYS A 103 -23.57 -17.03 -24.10
C LYS A 103 -23.07 -17.43 -22.72
N THR A 104 -23.45 -16.65 -21.71
CA THR A 104 -23.04 -16.89 -20.34
C THR A 104 -24.00 -17.87 -19.68
N ASP A 105 -23.51 -19.04 -19.30
CA ASP A 105 -24.28 -19.98 -18.50
C ASP A 105 -24.42 -19.46 -17.05
N GLY A 106 -25.52 -19.81 -16.37
CA GLY A 106 -25.79 -19.41 -14.97
C GLY A 106 -24.60 -19.56 -13.99
N PRO A 107 -23.86 -20.68 -13.97
CA PRO A 107 -22.68 -20.81 -13.10
C PRO A 107 -21.49 -19.92 -13.47
N GLU A 108 -21.32 -19.58 -14.75
CA GLU A 108 -20.24 -18.67 -15.18
C GLU A 108 -20.52 -17.24 -14.75
N MET A 109 -21.78 -16.80 -14.86
CA MET A 109 -22.23 -15.50 -14.35
C MET A 109 -21.96 -15.38 -12.85
N ALA A 110 -22.28 -16.42 -12.07
CA ALA A 110 -22.01 -16.43 -10.63
C ALA A 110 -20.51 -16.26 -10.31
N ARG A 111 -19.62 -16.89 -11.10
CA ARG A 111 -18.16 -16.71 -10.95
C ARG A 111 -17.72 -15.28 -11.27
N LEU A 112 -18.26 -14.68 -12.33
CA LEU A 112 -17.97 -13.29 -12.70
C LEU A 112 -18.44 -12.31 -11.62
N ILE A 113 -19.60 -12.54 -11.02
CA ILE A 113 -20.12 -11.73 -9.92
C ILE A 113 -19.20 -11.85 -8.68
N LEU A 114 -18.81 -13.05 -8.29
CA LEU A 114 -17.88 -13.26 -7.16
C LEU A 114 -16.52 -12.60 -7.40
N ARG A 115 -16.05 -12.58 -8.65
CA ARG A 115 -14.85 -11.85 -9.05
C ARG A 115 -15.03 -10.35 -8.91
N ALA A 116 -16.10 -9.80 -9.48
CA ALA A 116 -16.41 -8.38 -9.39
C ALA A 116 -16.55 -7.93 -7.93
N GLN A 117 -17.24 -8.69 -7.10
CA GLN A 117 -17.39 -8.41 -5.67
C GLN A 117 -16.04 -8.33 -4.96
N GLY A 118 -15.12 -9.27 -5.20
CA GLY A 118 -13.79 -9.22 -4.58
C GLY A 118 -12.95 -8.03 -5.04
N ILE A 119 -13.04 -7.66 -6.32
CA ILE A 119 -12.34 -6.48 -6.84
C ILE A 119 -12.88 -5.20 -6.20
N VAL A 120 -14.20 -5.03 -6.18
CA VAL A 120 -14.86 -3.85 -5.59
C VAL A 120 -14.56 -3.77 -4.09
N ALA A 121 -14.67 -4.88 -3.36
CA ALA A 121 -14.44 -4.91 -1.93
C ALA A 121 -12.98 -4.57 -1.58
N ALA A 122 -12.01 -5.16 -2.29
CA ALA A 122 -10.59 -4.82 -2.11
C ALA A 122 -10.29 -3.35 -2.44
N THR A 123 -10.87 -2.82 -3.52
CA THR A 123 -10.71 -1.42 -3.93
C THR A 123 -11.25 -0.46 -2.89
N LEU A 124 -12.46 -0.70 -2.38
CA LEU A 124 -13.07 0.14 -1.34
C LEU A 124 -12.26 0.13 -0.05
N VAL A 125 -11.81 -1.05 0.39
CA VAL A 125 -10.95 -1.19 1.58
C VAL A 125 -9.62 -0.47 1.38
N TYR A 126 -9.01 -0.57 0.20
CA TYR A 126 -7.78 0.14 -0.12
C TYR A 126 -7.95 1.67 -0.03
N VAL A 127 -9.03 2.20 -0.60
CA VAL A 127 -9.34 3.64 -0.51
C VAL A 127 -9.56 4.07 0.94
N LEU A 128 -10.27 3.27 1.75
CA LEU A 128 -10.46 3.56 3.17
C LEU A 128 -9.15 3.55 3.97
N ILE A 129 -8.23 2.63 3.65
CA ILE A 129 -6.89 2.59 4.25
C ILE A 129 -6.13 3.87 3.90
N LEU A 130 -6.11 4.27 2.64
CA LEU A 130 -5.44 5.51 2.21
C LEU A 130 -6.05 6.75 2.87
N LEU A 131 -7.38 6.86 2.92
CA LEU A 131 -8.05 7.97 3.61
C LEU A 131 -7.67 8.01 5.10
N SER A 132 -7.59 6.84 5.75
CA SER A 132 -7.16 6.74 7.14
C SER A 132 -5.70 7.17 7.31
N GLU A 133 -4.82 6.79 6.38
CA GLU A 133 -3.41 7.24 6.36
C GLU A 133 -3.32 8.77 6.22
N TYR A 134 -4.09 9.37 5.31
CA TYR A 134 -4.14 10.83 5.15
C TYR A 134 -4.59 11.52 6.44
N VAL A 135 -5.63 11.02 7.10
CA VAL A 135 -6.12 11.56 8.38
C VAL A 135 -5.07 11.41 9.48
N LEU A 136 -4.39 10.25 9.57
CA LEU A 136 -3.34 10.03 10.57
C LEU A 136 -2.14 10.95 10.36
N ARG A 137 -1.67 11.09 9.12
CA ARG A 137 -0.52 11.93 8.77
C ARG A 137 -0.75 13.40 9.12
N HIS A 138 -1.95 13.92 8.87
CA HIS A 138 -2.28 15.33 9.13
C HIS A 138 -2.85 15.56 10.53
N GLY A 139 -3.48 14.56 11.15
CA GLY A 139 -3.93 14.61 12.54
C GLY A 139 -2.78 14.77 13.53
N LEU A 140 -1.62 14.18 13.22
CA LEU A 140 -0.36 14.41 13.95
C LEU A 140 0.07 15.88 13.92
N PHE A 141 -0.03 16.55 12.77
CA PHE A 141 0.32 17.95 12.61
C PHE A 141 -0.63 18.89 13.38
N LEU A 142 -1.91 18.55 13.47
CA LEU A 142 -2.87 19.28 14.32
C LEU A 142 -2.53 19.19 15.81
N MET A 143 -2.01 18.05 16.27
CA MET A 143 -1.54 17.89 17.66
C MET A 143 -0.28 18.73 17.93
N GLU A 144 0.63 18.83 16.97
CA GLU A 144 1.79 19.74 17.05
C GLU A 144 1.37 21.21 17.08
N GLY A 145 0.36 21.63 16.29
CA GLY A 145 -0.17 22.99 16.30
C GLY A 145 -0.88 23.37 17.61
N ILE A 146 -1.54 22.43 18.27
CA ILE A 146 -2.16 22.65 19.59
C ILE A 146 -1.08 22.70 20.69
N ALA A 147 -0.04 21.87 20.61
CA ALA A 147 1.08 21.91 21.54
C ALA A 147 1.91 23.21 21.40
N GLY A 148 2.16 23.64 20.15
CA GLY A 148 2.87 24.88 19.84
C GLY A 148 2.09 26.13 20.26
N SER A 149 0.78 26.18 20.02
CA SER A 149 -0.05 27.33 20.44
C SER A 149 -0.18 27.46 21.96
N GLN A 150 -0.14 26.36 22.72
CA GLN A 150 -0.07 26.42 24.19
C GLN A 150 1.28 26.90 24.70
N ALA A 151 2.39 26.52 24.04
CA ALA A 151 3.72 27.03 24.37
C ALA A 151 3.85 28.54 24.04
N GLU A 152 3.26 28.98 22.93
CA GLU A 152 3.20 30.40 22.56
C GLU A 152 2.36 31.22 23.55
N LEU A 153 1.20 30.71 23.98
CA LEU A 153 0.35 31.33 25.02
C LEU A 153 1.06 31.40 26.39
N ALA A 154 1.89 30.42 26.74
CA ALA A 154 2.70 30.43 27.95
C ALA A 154 3.87 31.43 27.89
N ASN A 155 4.49 31.60 26.72
CA ASN A 155 5.58 32.55 26.50
C ASN A 155 5.08 34.01 26.44
N VAL A 156 3.88 34.26 25.91
CA VAL A 156 3.25 35.59 25.90
C VAL A 156 2.85 36.04 27.31
N GLN A 157 2.52 35.13 28.23
CA GLN A 157 2.20 35.46 29.63
C GLN A 157 3.42 35.73 30.52
N THR A 158 4.62 35.28 30.13
CA THR A 158 5.83 35.36 30.99
C THR A 158 6.84 36.43 30.56
N GLY A 159 6.65 37.09 29.42
CA GLY A 159 7.41 38.31 29.07
C GLY A 159 8.94 38.16 29.02
N ALA A 160 9.45 36.95 28.76
CA ALA A 160 10.89 36.69 28.69
C ALA A 160 11.36 36.53 27.23
N LYS A 161 12.30 37.40 26.84
CA LYS A 161 13.14 37.26 25.64
C LYS A 161 14.17 36.14 25.86
N GLU A 162 14.62 35.59 24.73
CA GLU A 162 15.69 34.58 24.51
C GLU A 162 15.26 33.11 24.62
N ALA A 163 15.17 32.49 23.44
CA ALA A 163 14.98 31.06 23.23
C ALA A 163 16.19 30.28 23.78
N ALA A 164 16.05 29.81 25.02
CA ALA A 164 16.79 28.67 25.52
C ALA A 164 16.42 27.42 24.70
N PRO A 165 17.33 26.42 24.56
CA PRO A 165 16.97 25.16 23.93
C PRO A 165 15.80 24.57 24.69
N GLU A 166 14.70 24.27 23.99
CA GLU A 166 13.54 23.62 24.59
C GLU A 166 14.01 22.36 25.32
N ASP A 167 14.02 22.41 26.65
CA ASP A 167 14.06 21.22 27.49
C ASP A 167 12.80 20.41 27.14
N GLY A 168 12.96 19.48 26.19
CA GLY A 168 11.87 18.71 25.61
C GLY A 168 11.03 18.10 26.73
N ASN A 169 9.78 18.56 26.85
CA ASN A 169 8.90 18.14 27.93
C ASN A 169 8.76 16.60 27.88
N PRO A 170 9.27 15.85 28.87
CA PRO A 170 9.28 14.39 28.85
C PRO A 170 7.85 13.81 28.82
N ILE A 171 6.84 14.62 29.16
CA ILE A 171 5.43 14.25 29.06
C ILE A 171 4.99 14.08 27.59
N MET A 172 5.60 14.79 26.63
CA MET A 172 5.33 14.62 25.19
C MET A 172 5.92 13.33 24.62
N LEU A 173 6.85 12.67 25.32
CA LEU A 173 7.43 11.39 24.90
C LEU A 173 6.40 10.25 25.02
N ILE A 174 5.53 10.28 26.03
CA ILE A 174 4.51 9.25 26.27
C ILE A 174 3.54 9.10 25.08
N PRO A 175 2.84 10.17 24.61
CA PRO A 175 1.94 10.04 23.47
C PRO A 175 2.68 9.67 22.18
N ALA A 176 3.92 10.14 21.98
CA ALA A 176 4.74 9.76 20.83
C ALA A 176 5.06 8.26 20.81
N VAL A 177 5.46 7.68 21.95
CA VAL A 177 5.71 6.24 22.10
C VAL A 177 4.43 5.42 21.92
N LEU A 178 3.31 5.87 22.50
CA LEU A 178 2.01 5.19 22.31
C LEU A 178 1.57 5.21 20.85
N LEU A 179 1.79 6.31 20.14
CA LEU A 179 1.48 6.43 18.72
C LEU A 179 2.38 5.52 17.88
N LEU A 180 3.67 5.42 18.22
CA LEU A 180 4.61 4.51 17.56
C LEU A 180 4.20 3.04 17.77
N LEU A 181 3.91 2.62 19.00
CA LEU A 181 3.46 1.26 19.29
C LEU A 181 2.11 0.97 18.62
N GLY A 182 1.22 1.97 18.62
CA GLY A 182 -0.07 1.95 17.95
C GLY A 182 0.08 1.79 16.43
N SER A 183 1.03 2.48 15.79
CA SER A 183 1.27 2.38 14.35
C SER A 183 1.86 1.02 13.97
N ILE A 184 2.80 0.50 14.74
CA ILE A 184 3.34 -0.87 14.57
C ILE A 184 2.20 -1.88 14.69
N TRP A 185 1.34 -1.76 15.71
CA TRP A 185 0.20 -2.65 15.86
C TRP A 185 -0.80 -2.51 14.70
N ALA A 186 -1.08 -1.27 14.29
CA ALA A 186 -2.04 -0.95 13.23
C ALA A 186 -1.56 -1.36 11.83
N PHE A 187 -0.26 -1.57 11.64
CA PHE A 187 0.35 -1.92 10.36
C PHE A 187 -0.32 -3.09 9.65
N ARG A 188 -0.80 -4.08 10.41
CA ARG A 188 -1.51 -5.26 9.86
C ARG A 188 -2.83 -4.92 9.16
N PHE A 189 -3.46 -3.79 9.50
CA PHE A 189 -4.70 -3.33 8.87
C PHE A 189 -4.46 -2.67 7.52
N MET A 190 -3.24 -2.16 7.24
CA MET A 190 -2.88 -1.64 5.93
C MET A 190 -2.97 -2.70 4.81
N TRP A 191 -2.94 -3.97 5.20
CA TRP A 191 -2.98 -5.11 4.29
C TRP A 191 -4.37 -5.76 4.18
N LEU A 192 -5.41 -5.18 4.79
CA LEU A 192 -6.80 -5.70 4.72
C LEU A 192 -7.34 -5.79 3.29
N HIS A 193 -6.85 -4.97 2.36
CA HIS A 193 -7.26 -5.07 0.95
C HIS A 193 -6.92 -6.43 0.32
N VAL A 194 -5.90 -7.12 0.83
CA VAL A 194 -5.48 -8.45 0.34
C VAL A 194 -6.52 -9.55 0.61
N PRO A 195 -6.92 -9.85 1.86
CA PRO A 195 -7.95 -10.87 2.14
C PRO A 195 -9.31 -10.53 1.52
N PHE A 196 -9.64 -9.23 1.41
CA PHE A 196 -10.89 -8.81 0.77
C PHE A 196 -10.93 -9.11 -0.73
N SER A 197 -9.77 -9.15 -1.39
CA SER A 197 -9.72 -9.55 -2.81
C SER A 197 -10.28 -10.95 -3.03
N VAL A 198 -10.13 -11.84 -2.04
CA VAL A 198 -10.63 -13.23 -2.07
C VAL A 198 -11.89 -13.43 -1.22
N LEU A 199 -12.59 -12.35 -0.87
CA LEU A 199 -13.84 -12.36 -0.09
C LEU A 199 -13.72 -13.01 1.31
N MET A 200 -12.53 -13.01 1.89
CA MET A 200 -12.33 -13.48 3.26
C MET A 200 -12.84 -12.45 4.27
N THR A 201 -13.51 -12.92 5.33
CA THR A 201 -14.08 -12.00 6.32
C THR A 201 -12.98 -11.34 7.19
N PRO A 202 -13.16 -10.08 7.63
CA PRO A 202 -12.20 -9.41 8.52
C PRO A 202 -11.92 -10.19 9.80
N ARG A 203 -12.95 -10.87 10.32
CA ARG A 203 -12.87 -11.66 11.55
C ARG A 203 -11.95 -12.86 11.37
N GLU A 204 -12.07 -13.58 10.25
CA GLU A 204 -11.17 -14.69 9.93
C GLU A 204 -9.74 -14.20 9.72
N TYR A 205 -9.57 -13.08 9.02
CA TYR A 205 -8.25 -12.48 8.83
C TYR A 205 -7.60 -12.15 10.17
N LEU A 206 -8.27 -11.38 11.02
CA LEU A 206 -7.74 -10.96 12.32
C LEU A 206 -7.44 -12.12 13.27
N ARG A 207 -8.22 -13.21 13.17
CA ARG A 207 -7.95 -14.44 13.92
C ARG A 207 -6.63 -15.10 13.47
N ASN A 208 -6.33 -15.07 12.18
CA ASN A 208 -5.13 -15.70 11.62
C ASN A 208 -3.86 -14.85 11.78
N ILE A 209 -4.01 -13.53 11.89
CA ILE A 209 -2.90 -12.58 12.09
C ILE A 209 -2.86 -12.01 13.52
N ALA A 210 -3.33 -12.79 14.50
CA ALA A 210 -3.31 -12.39 15.90
C ALA A 210 -1.87 -12.21 16.41
N GLY A 211 -1.69 -11.25 17.31
CA GLY A 211 -0.41 -10.96 17.98
C GLY A 211 0.41 -9.83 17.36
N PHE A 212 1.16 -9.15 18.22
CA PHE A 212 2.02 -8.01 17.86
C PHE A 212 3.20 -8.42 16.97
N VAL A 213 3.75 -9.63 17.20
CA VAL A 213 4.87 -10.18 16.42
C VAL A 213 4.52 -10.29 14.93
N THR A 214 3.26 -10.60 14.60
CA THR A 214 2.81 -10.67 13.20
C THR A 214 2.94 -9.32 12.51
N SER A 215 2.59 -8.21 13.17
CA SER A 215 2.76 -6.87 12.61
C SER A 215 4.23 -6.54 12.36
N ILE A 216 5.13 -6.88 13.29
CA ILE A 216 6.58 -6.68 13.11
C ILE A 216 7.08 -7.48 11.89
N ARG A 217 6.64 -8.72 11.73
CA ARG A 217 7.02 -9.55 10.57
C ARG A 217 6.49 -8.99 9.25
N MET A 218 5.24 -8.51 9.23
CA MET A 218 4.68 -7.82 8.06
C MET A 218 5.47 -6.54 7.73
N MET A 219 5.85 -5.78 8.75
CA MET A 219 6.67 -4.59 8.58
C MET A 219 8.06 -4.95 8.03
N ALA A 220 8.67 -6.03 8.49
CA ALA A 220 9.95 -6.52 7.96
C ALA A 220 9.84 -6.91 6.48
N VAL A 221 8.76 -7.60 6.06
CA VAL A 221 8.49 -7.92 4.64
C VAL A 221 8.32 -6.65 3.82
N PHE A 222 7.57 -5.68 4.33
CA PHE A 222 7.36 -4.40 3.67
C PHE A 222 8.69 -3.63 3.51
N LEU A 223 9.48 -3.52 4.57
CA LEU A 223 10.78 -2.86 4.54
C LEU A 223 11.75 -3.55 3.58
N ALA A 224 11.83 -4.88 3.61
CA ALA A 224 12.65 -5.66 2.68
C ALA A 224 12.22 -5.46 1.21
N SER A 225 10.94 -5.17 0.97
CA SER A 225 10.40 -4.91 -0.37
C SER A 225 10.60 -3.46 -0.83
N ILE A 226 10.71 -2.50 0.08
CA ILE A 226 10.68 -1.07 -0.26
C ILE A 226 12.07 -0.43 -0.28
N VAL A 227 12.98 -0.84 0.63
CA VAL A 227 14.32 -0.25 0.78
C VAL A 227 15.13 -0.31 -0.52
N PRO A 228 15.22 -1.45 -1.23
CA PRO A 228 15.99 -1.49 -2.47
C PRO A 228 15.43 -0.57 -3.55
N LEU A 229 14.09 -0.44 -3.62
CA LEU A 229 13.47 0.40 -4.64
C LEU A 229 13.65 1.90 -4.34
N PHE A 230 13.53 2.31 -3.07
CA PHE A 230 13.82 3.69 -2.68
C PHE A 230 15.26 4.08 -2.99
N PHE A 231 16.21 3.19 -2.74
CA PHE A 231 17.61 3.44 -3.08
C PHE A 231 17.78 3.72 -4.58
N VAL A 232 17.20 2.87 -5.43
CA VAL A 232 17.20 3.07 -6.89
C VAL A 232 16.49 4.38 -7.27
N ALA A 233 15.32 4.66 -6.68
CA ALA A 233 14.56 5.88 -6.97
C ALA A 233 15.34 7.16 -6.62
N ILE A 234 16.07 7.17 -5.49
CA ILE A 234 16.92 8.29 -5.07
C ILE A 234 18.10 8.46 -6.04
N MET A 235 18.76 7.37 -6.44
CA MET A 235 19.86 7.45 -7.40
C MET A 235 19.40 8.02 -8.75
N VAL A 236 18.24 7.56 -9.25
CA VAL A 236 17.69 8.04 -10.52
C VAL A 236 17.23 9.50 -10.39
N SER A 237 16.60 9.89 -9.27
CA SER A 237 16.16 11.27 -9.07
C SER A 237 17.33 12.26 -8.98
N GLN A 238 18.41 11.88 -8.29
CA GLN A 238 19.66 12.68 -8.26
C GLN A 238 20.29 12.78 -9.64
N GLY A 239 20.29 11.69 -10.42
CA GLY A 239 20.76 11.70 -11.80
C GLY A 239 19.98 12.70 -12.68
N ILE A 240 18.65 12.69 -12.60
CA ILE A 240 17.80 13.63 -13.34
C ILE A 240 18.04 15.07 -12.86
N ALA A 241 18.10 15.29 -11.55
CA ALA A 241 18.33 16.62 -10.97
C ALA A 241 19.68 17.22 -11.45
N ASN A 242 20.74 16.42 -11.51
CA ASN A 242 22.05 16.86 -11.99
C ASN A 242 22.07 17.14 -13.50
N LEU A 243 21.26 16.43 -14.29
CA LEU A 243 21.17 16.66 -15.74
C LEU A 243 20.37 17.92 -16.10
N VAL A 244 19.41 18.31 -15.26
CA VAL A 244 18.49 19.43 -15.53
C VAL A 244 18.86 20.70 -14.73
N GLY A 245 19.54 20.55 -13.59
CA GLY A 245 19.98 21.62 -12.70
C GLY A 245 21.07 22.48 -13.32
N GLY A 246 20.68 23.41 -14.18
CA GLY A 246 21.57 24.35 -14.86
C GLY A 246 21.11 24.75 -16.27
N SER A 247 20.09 24.09 -16.84
CA SER A 247 19.72 24.25 -18.25
C SER A 247 18.47 25.09 -18.51
N GLY A 248 17.92 25.81 -17.51
CA GLY A 248 16.65 26.54 -17.66
C GLY A 248 15.43 25.64 -17.91
N LEU A 249 15.58 24.31 -17.83
CA LEU A 249 14.53 23.30 -18.01
C LEU A 249 13.97 22.83 -16.66
N GLU A 250 14.04 23.66 -15.63
CA GLU A 250 13.71 23.30 -14.25
C GLU A 250 12.29 22.75 -14.11
N ASP A 251 11.33 23.33 -14.83
CA ASP A 251 9.93 22.88 -14.81
C ASP A 251 9.77 21.46 -15.38
N ILE A 252 10.44 21.16 -16.50
CA ILE A 252 10.43 19.82 -17.10
C ILE A 252 11.07 18.81 -16.15
N GLY A 253 12.17 19.20 -15.48
CA GLY A 253 12.81 18.39 -14.44
C GLY A 253 11.85 18.06 -13.29
N ARG A 254 11.10 19.05 -12.81
CA ARG A 254 10.09 18.85 -11.75
C ARG A 254 9.01 17.86 -12.18
N PHE A 255 8.44 18.00 -13.38
CA PHE A 255 7.44 17.05 -13.88
C PHE A 255 8.00 15.63 -14.03
N ALA A 256 9.23 15.49 -14.54
CA ALA A 256 9.88 14.20 -14.70
C ALA A 256 10.11 13.51 -13.34
N ILE A 257 10.54 14.26 -12.32
CA ILE A 257 10.72 13.75 -10.95
C ILE A 257 9.37 13.33 -10.35
N VAL A 258 8.31 14.12 -10.53
CA VAL A 258 6.96 13.77 -10.05
C VAL A 258 6.46 12.50 -10.73
N PHE A 259 6.61 12.38 -12.05
CA PHE A 259 6.22 11.19 -12.80
C PHE A 259 6.98 9.94 -12.34
N LEU A 260 8.32 10.06 -12.19
CA LEU A 260 9.16 8.98 -11.68
C LEU A 260 8.75 8.56 -10.28
N SER A 261 8.46 9.52 -9.39
CA SER A 261 8.00 9.26 -8.03
C SER A 261 6.67 8.48 -8.03
N VAL A 262 5.70 8.90 -8.84
CA VAL A 262 4.41 8.21 -9.00
C VAL A 262 4.62 6.78 -9.51
N ALA A 263 5.44 6.60 -10.55
CA ALA A 263 5.75 5.29 -11.10
C ALA A 263 6.44 4.38 -10.07
N ALA A 264 7.43 4.90 -9.34
CA ALA A 264 8.13 4.19 -8.28
C ALA A 264 7.17 3.75 -7.17
N GLN A 265 6.27 4.63 -6.72
CA GLN A 265 5.25 4.30 -5.71
C GLN A 265 4.33 3.16 -6.19
N THR A 266 3.88 3.19 -7.44
CA THR A 266 3.04 2.11 -8.00
C THR A 266 3.82 0.79 -8.07
N VAL A 267 5.10 0.82 -8.43
CA VAL A 267 5.96 -0.38 -8.44
C VAL A 267 6.17 -0.92 -7.01
N VAL A 268 6.42 -0.06 -6.02
CA VAL A 268 6.47 -0.45 -4.60
C VAL A 268 5.18 -1.16 -4.22
N ALA A 269 4.02 -0.55 -4.51
CA ALA A 269 2.73 -1.07 -4.12
C ALA A 269 2.51 -2.47 -4.70
N LEU A 270 2.82 -2.68 -5.98
CA LEU A 270 2.74 -3.99 -6.62
C LEU A 270 3.65 -5.03 -5.95
N ILE A 271 4.93 -4.70 -5.74
CA ILE A 271 5.90 -5.63 -5.14
C ILE A 271 5.48 -5.99 -3.72
N ALA A 272 5.15 -4.98 -2.91
CA ALA A 272 4.79 -5.17 -1.52
C ALA A 272 3.47 -5.95 -1.37
N THR A 273 2.48 -5.68 -2.22
CA THR A 273 1.23 -6.45 -2.24
C THR A 273 1.47 -7.92 -2.64
N ALA A 274 2.32 -8.19 -3.62
CA ALA A 274 2.69 -9.57 -3.99
C ALA A 274 3.47 -10.28 -2.87
N ALA A 275 4.43 -9.60 -2.25
CA ALA A 275 5.21 -10.13 -1.14
C ALA A 275 4.29 -10.44 0.06
N MET A 276 3.36 -9.55 0.38
CA MET A 276 2.43 -9.75 1.49
C MET A 276 1.45 -10.89 1.20
N ALA A 277 0.91 -10.98 -0.02
CA ALA A 277 0.06 -12.09 -0.42
C ALA A 277 0.78 -13.44 -0.28
N PHE A 278 2.07 -13.50 -0.64
CA PHE A 278 2.90 -14.69 -0.44
C PHE A 278 3.16 -14.98 1.04
N ALA A 279 3.45 -13.96 1.85
CA ALA A 279 3.67 -14.14 3.29
C ALA A 279 2.41 -14.68 4.01
N MET A 280 1.22 -14.34 3.50
CA MET A 280 -0.09 -14.78 3.99
C MET A 280 -0.61 -16.07 3.33
N ARG A 281 0.17 -16.71 2.46
CA ARG A 281 -0.24 -17.90 1.67
C ARG A 281 -0.67 -19.11 2.51
N GLY A 282 -0.34 -19.13 3.81
CA GLY A 282 -0.65 -20.24 4.71
C GLY A 282 -2.13 -20.30 5.12
N PHE A 283 -2.85 -19.18 5.06
CA PHE A 283 -4.26 -19.10 5.48
C PHE A 283 -5.19 -18.45 4.47
N LEU A 284 -4.67 -17.73 3.46
CA LEU A 284 -5.52 -17.14 2.43
C LEU A 284 -6.18 -18.22 1.55
N PRO A 285 -7.49 -18.12 1.28
CA PRO A 285 -8.12 -18.89 0.22
C PRO A 285 -7.42 -18.63 -1.11
N LYS A 286 -6.96 -19.68 -1.78
CA LYS A 286 -6.17 -19.60 -3.02
C LYS A 286 -6.46 -20.77 -3.95
N SER A 287 -6.23 -20.58 -5.24
CA SER A 287 -6.31 -21.67 -6.21
C SER A 287 -5.23 -22.73 -5.92
N PRO A 288 -5.42 -24.00 -6.31
CA PRO A 288 -4.41 -25.05 -6.12
C PRO A 288 -3.08 -24.77 -6.83
N GLN A 289 -3.10 -23.95 -7.87
CA GLN A 289 -1.94 -23.59 -8.69
C GLN A 289 -1.24 -22.30 -8.19
N ALA A 290 -1.90 -21.51 -7.34
CA ALA A 290 -1.32 -20.32 -6.75
C ALA A 290 -0.01 -20.63 -6.00
N PHE A 291 1.05 -19.90 -6.34
CA PHE A 291 2.41 -20.05 -5.79
C PHE A 291 3.14 -21.35 -6.12
N ALA A 292 2.64 -22.18 -7.06
CA ALA A 292 3.30 -23.43 -7.44
C ALA A 292 4.72 -23.21 -8.01
N ASP A 293 4.95 -22.06 -8.66
CA ASP A 293 6.23 -21.63 -9.23
C ASP A 293 7.28 -21.28 -8.16
N ALA A 294 6.82 -20.75 -7.02
CA ALA A 294 7.66 -20.44 -5.87
C ALA A 294 7.99 -21.67 -5.02
N GLU A 295 7.07 -22.65 -4.98
CA GLU A 295 7.24 -23.91 -4.23
C GLU A 295 8.01 -24.98 -5.02
N GLY A 296 8.48 -24.68 -6.23
CA GLY A 296 9.22 -25.62 -7.08
C GLY A 296 8.37 -26.80 -7.57
N LYS A 297 7.04 -26.65 -7.61
CA LYS A 297 6.08 -27.70 -8.01
C LYS A 297 5.72 -27.66 -9.49
N VAL A 298 6.16 -26.64 -10.21
CA VAL A 298 6.06 -26.56 -11.67
C VAL A 298 7.25 -27.31 -12.26
N LYS A 299 7.02 -28.51 -12.76
CA LYS A 299 7.92 -29.23 -13.67
C LYS A 299 7.71 -28.75 -15.09
#